data_AF-A0A3D1RRK4-F1
#
_entry.id   AF-A0A3D1RRK4-F1
#
_cell.length_a   1.000
_cell.length_b   1.000
_cell.length_c   1.000
_cell.angle_alpha   90.00
_cell.angle_beta   90.00
_cell.angle_gamma   90.00
#
_symmetry.space_group_name_H-M   'P 1'
#
loop_
_entity.id
_entity.type
_entity.pdbx_description
1 polymer ?
#
loop_
_entity_poly.entity_id
_entity_poly.type
_entity_poly.pdbx_seq_one_letter_code
_entity_poly.pdbx_strand_id
1 'polypeptide(L)'
;GTGCVHTAPGHGEDDFYVGKEYNLEVISPIDDSGCFTEEAGKFKGLYVHKANKEVIKELAERDMLLKEAAYNHQYPYCWRCKHPIIYRATEQWFASIDGFREQALAAIDGVKWIPSWGRDRIYNMIRDRGDWCISRQRTWGVPIPIFYCEECGHSIINDETINRVSRLFGEQGSDVWFKKEAAELLPEGYSCENCGSHSFRKETDIMDVWF
;
A
#
# COMPACT_ATOMS: atom_id res chain seq x y z
N GLY A 1 27.26 8.38 9.33
CA GLY A 1 26.77 8.93 8.05
C GLY A 1 27.68 10.06 7.60
N THR A 2 27.35 10.69 6.47
CA THR A 2 28.12 11.80 5.88
C THR A 2 27.40 13.15 5.96
N GLY A 3 26.15 13.18 6.44
CA GLY A 3 25.26 14.34 6.35
C GLY A 3 24.48 14.41 5.03
N CYS A 4 24.88 13.64 4.02
CA CYS A 4 24.12 13.42 2.79
C CYS A 4 23.42 12.05 2.88
N VAL A 5 22.10 12.03 2.70
CA VAL A 5 21.28 10.81 2.76
C VAL A 5 20.77 10.52 1.35
N HIS A 6 21.06 9.32 0.85
CA HIS A 6 20.48 8.84 -0.40
C HIS A 6 19.00 8.54 -0.17
N THR A 7 18.15 8.97 -1.10
CA THR A 7 16.69 8.80 -1.02
C THR A 7 16.22 7.83 -2.08
N ALA A 8 15.50 6.79 -1.66
CA ALA A 8 14.83 5.82 -2.51
C ALA A 8 13.36 5.67 -2.06
N PRO A 9 12.41 6.41 -2.66
CA PRO A 9 11.02 6.49 -2.19
C PRO A 9 10.31 5.12 -2.07
N GLY A 10 10.73 4.13 -2.84
CA GLY A 10 10.19 2.77 -2.78
C GLY A 10 10.62 1.94 -1.57
N HIS A 11 11.58 2.41 -0.75
CA HIS A 11 12.24 1.59 0.28
C HIS A 11 12.41 2.27 1.64
N GLY A 12 11.75 3.40 1.88
CA GLY A 12 11.77 4.10 3.17
C GLY A 12 10.56 5.02 3.34
N GLU A 13 10.08 5.15 4.58
CA GLU A 13 8.93 6.01 4.89
C GLU A 13 9.28 7.50 4.70
N ASP A 14 10.36 7.95 5.33
CA ASP A 14 10.85 9.33 5.18
C ASP A 14 11.21 9.63 3.71
N ASP A 15 11.83 8.65 3.04
CA ASP A 15 12.18 8.74 1.62
C ASP A 15 10.93 8.88 0.73
N PHE A 16 9.83 8.20 1.08
CA PHE A 16 8.56 8.29 0.36
C PHE A 16 7.93 9.67 0.51
N TYR A 17 7.89 10.22 1.73
CA TYR A 17 7.32 11.55 1.96
C TYR A 17 8.13 12.66 1.29
N VAL A 18 9.46 12.62 1.39
CA VAL A 18 10.35 13.55 0.67
C VAL A 18 10.18 13.36 -0.84
N GLY A 19 10.15 12.11 -1.32
CA GLY A 19 9.91 11.80 -2.72
C GLY A 19 8.60 12.40 -3.24
N LYS A 20 7.51 12.30 -2.46
CA LYS A 20 6.21 12.89 -2.79
C LYS A 20 6.26 14.42 -2.85
N GLU A 21 6.92 15.07 -1.90
CA GLU A 21 7.06 16.54 -1.87
C GLU A 21 7.77 17.08 -3.12
N TYR A 22 8.82 16.38 -3.57
CA TYR A 22 9.60 16.75 -4.76
C TYR A 22 9.14 16.08 -6.05
N ASN A 23 8.00 15.37 -6.03
CA ASN A 23 7.43 14.66 -7.18
C ASN A 23 8.43 13.70 -7.85
N LEU A 24 9.19 12.95 -7.05
CA LEU A 24 10.08 11.89 -7.49
C LEU A 24 9.30 10.62 -7.82
N GLU A 25 9.79 9.88 -8.80
CA GLU A 25 9.24 8.57 -9.15
C GLU A 25 9.47 7.56 -8.02
N VAL A 26 8.42 6.80 -7.68
CA VAL A 26 8.48 5.77 -6.65
C VAL A 26 8.89 4.45 -7.30
N ILE A 27 10.20 4.21 -7.35
CA ILE A 27 10.78 3.00 -7.94
C ILE A 27 10.98 1.95 -6.83
N SER A 28 10.46 0.74 -7.03
CA SER A 28 10.62 -0.39 -6.11
C SER A 28 10.75 -1.70 -6.91
N PRO A 29 11.95 -2.01 -7.44
CA PRO A 29 12.13 -3.08 -8.42
C PRO A 29 12.26 -4.45 -7.74
N ILE A 30 11.38 -4.77 -6.78
CA ILE A 30 11.45 -5.98 -5.95
C ILE A 30 10.08 -6.68 -5.92
N ASP A 31 10.04 -7.96 -6.27
CA ASP A 31 8.83 -8.77 -6.22
C ASP A 31 8.50 -9.30 -4.81
N ASP A 32 7.36 -10.00 -4.67
CA ASP A 32 6.89 -10.53 -3.38
C ASP A 32 7.80 -11.60 -2.77
N SER A 33 8.71 -12.16 -3.56
CA SER A 33 9.72 -13.12 -3.10
C SER A 33 11.00 -12.43 -2.60
N GLY A 34 11.07 -11.09 -2.68
CA GLY A 34 12.26 -10.33 -2.34
C GLY A 34 13.36 -10.44 -3.40
N CYS A 35 12.99 -10.72 -4.64
CA CYS A 35 13.88 -10.80 -5.80
C CYS A 35 13.70 -9.58 -6.69
N PHE A 36 14.78 -9.15 -7.34
CA PHE A 36 14.74 -8.01 -8.23
C PHE A 36 13.94 -8.31 -9.53
N THR A 37 13.11 -7.38 -9.96
CA THR A 37 12.32 -7.45 -11.20
C THR A 37 13.16 -7.07 -12.43
N GLU A 38 12.55 -7.05 -13.62
CA GLU A 38 13.18 -6.59 -14.88
C GLU A 38 13.77 -5.17 -14.76
N GLU A 39 13.12 -4.29 -13.98
CA GLU A 39 13.51 -2.90 -13.79
C GLU A 39 14.92 -2.75 -13.19
N ALA A 40 15.39 -3.76 -12.45
CA ALA A 40 16.72 -3.79 -11.89
C ALA A 40 17.83 -4.14 -12.91
N GLY A 41 17.45 -4.44 -14.15
CA GLY A 41 18.36 -4.77 -15.25
C GLY A 41 19.25 -5.97 -14.92
N LYS A 42 20.57 -5.72 -14.80
CA LYS A 42 21.57 -6.77 -14.53
C LYS A 42 21.41 -7.51 -13.21
N PHE A 43 20.67 -6.95 -12.25
CA PHE A 43 20.43 -7.59 -10.95
C PHE A 43 19.14 -8.40 -10.91
N LYS A 44 18.39 -8.46 -12.01
CA LYS A 44 17.15 -9.21 -12.15
C LYS A 44 17.29 -10.64 -11.61
N GLY A 45 16.29 -11.07 -10.85
CA GLY A 45 16.17 -12.41 -10.28
C GLY A 45 17.08 -12.66 -9.08
N LEU A 46 17.97 -11.73 -8.72
CA LEU A 46 18.77 -11.85 -7.50
C LEU A 46 17.94 -11.49 -6.28
N TYR A 47 18.08 -12.29 -5.23
CA TYR A 47 17.56 -11.96 -3.91
C TYR A 47 18.30 -10.74 -3.34
N VAL A 48 17.55 -9.80 -2.76
CA VAL A 48 18.04 -8.48 -2.31
C VAL A 48 19.35 -8.51 -1.53
N HIS A 49 19.48 -9.40 -0.54
CA HIS A 49 20.70 -9.49 0.27
C HIS A 49 21.89 -10.10 -0.47
N LYS A 50 21.65 -10.95 -1.47
CA LYS A 50 22.72 -11.49 -2.32
C LYS A 50 23.21 -10.44 -3.31
N ALA A 51 22.31 -9.63 -3.83
CA ALA A 51 22.63 -8.56 -4.78
C ALA A 51 23.58 -7.51 -4.19
N ASN A 52 23.56 -7.26 -2.88
CA ASN A 52 24.46 -6.28 -2.23
C ASN A 52 25.94 -6.47 -2.62
N LYS A 53 26.42 -7.72 -2.72
CA LYS A 53 27.81 -8.00 -3.11
C LYS A 53 28.08 -7.63 -4.57
N GLU A 54 27.15 -7.96 -5.46
CA GLU A 54 27.24 -7.64 -6.88
C GLU A 54 27.12 -6.12 -7.12
N VAL A 55 26.29 -5.42 -6.34
CA VAL A 55 26.17 -3.95 -6.38
C VAL A 55 27.47 -3.28 -5.96
N ILE A 56 28.08 -3.72 -4.85
CA ILE A 56 29.38 -3.20 -4.39
C ILE A 56 30.46 -3.42 -5.46
N LYS A 57 30.50 -4.63 -6.04
CA LYS A 57 31.46 -4.96 -7.11
C LYS A 57 31.30 -4.02 -8.32
N GLU A 58 30.07 -3.78 -8.76
CA GLU A 58 29.86 -2.83 -9.86
C GLU A 58 30.30 -1.42 -9.49
N LEU A 59 29.93 -0.92 -8.30
CA LEU A 59 30.32 0.42 -7.88
C LEU A 59 31.84 0.58 -7.84
N ALA A 60 32.56 -0.47 -7.47
CA ALA A 60 34.03 -0.51 -7.54
C ALA A 60 34.53 -0.51 -8.99
N GLU A 61 33.96 -1.32 -9.88
CA GLU A 61 34.32 -1.36 -11.31
C GLU A 61 34.07 -0.02 -12.03
N ARG A 62 33.10 0.77 -11.55
CA ARG A 62 32.78 2.12 -12.07
C ARG A 62 33.52 3.26 -11.40
N ASP A 63 34.43 2.98 -10.47
CA ASP A 63 35.15 4.00 -9.68
C ASP A 63 34.20 4.95 -8.90
N MET A 64 33.04 4.42 -8.46
CA MET A 64 32.03 5.14 -7.67
C MET A 64 32.05 4.74 -6.18
N LEU A 65 32.86 3.75 -5.79
CA LEU A 65 32.97 3.26 -4.42
C LEU A 65 34.10 3.95 -3.65
N LEU A 66 33.75 4.89 -2.79
CA LEU A 66 34.74 5.61 -1.96
C LEU A 66 35.26 4.79 -0.78
N LYS A 67 34.37 4.02 -0.13
CA LYS A 67 34.70 3.22 1.06
C LYS A 67 33.69 2.11 1.26
N GLU A 68 34.19 0.89 1.49
CA GLU A 68 33.43 -0.25 1.98
C GLU A 68 33.88 -0.56 3.42
N ALA A 69 32.92 -0.79 4.32
CA ALA A 69 33.21 -1.22 5.69
C ALA A 69 32.05 -2.06 6.23
N ALA A 70 32.37 -3.13 6.97
CA ALA A 70 31.38 -3.88 7.72
C ALA A 70 30.89 -3.05 8.93
N TYR A 71 29.59 -3.05 9.16
CA TYR A 71 28.96 -2.33 10.27
C TYR A 71 27.98 -3.24 10.99
N ASN A 72 28.08 -3.30 12.32
CA ASN A 72 27.16 -4.06 13.14
C ASN A 72 26.12 -3.13 13.76
N HIS A 73 24.84 -3.43 13.57
CA HIS A 73 23.74 -2.64 14.08
C HIS A 73 22.50 -3.50 14.29
N GLN A 74 21.50 -2.93 14.94
CA GLN A 74 20.19 -3.55 15.03
C GLN A 74 19.50 -3.43 13.67
N TYR A 75 18.97 -4.55 13.19
CA TYR A 75 18.21 -4.64 11.95
C TYR A 75 16.90 -5.39 12.22
N PRO A 76 15.78 -5.03 11.57
CA PRO A 76 14.51 -5.69 11.82
C PRO A 76 14.45 -7.07 11.18
N TYR A 77 13.89 -8.03 11.91
CA TYR A 77 13.69 -9.42 11.46
C TYR A 77 12.24 -9.82 11.65
N CYS A 78 11.75 -10.66 10.74
CA CYS A 78 10.44 -11.27 10.89
C CYS A 78 10.40 -12.08 12.18
N TRP A 79 9.47 -11.73 13.07
CA TRP A 79 9.38 -12.33 14.40
C TRP A 79 9.16 -13.86 14.36
N ARG A 80 8.55 -14.37 13.28
CA ARG A 80 8.26 -15.79 13.09
C ARG A 80 9.39 -16.54 12.38
N CYS A 81 9.72 -16.15 11.15
CA CYS A 81 10.70 -16.89 10.34
C CYS A 81 12.16 -16.47 10.57
N LYS A 82 12.39 -15.39 11.34
CA LYS A 82 13.73 -14.86 11.66
C LYS A 82 14.58 -14.48 10.44
N HIS A 83 13.94 -14.24 9.30
CA HIS A 83 14.59 -13.63 8.13
C HIS A 83 14.56 -12.10 8.24
N PRO A 84 15.55 -11.39 7.67
CA PRO A 84 15.54 -9.93 7.66
C PRO A 84 14.33 -9.41 6.88
N ILE A 85 13.77 -8.28 7.31
CA ILE A 85 12.70 -7.59 6.57
C ILE A 85 13.26 -6.41 5.79
N ILE A 86 12.55 -6.03 4.74
CA ILE A 86 12.84 -4.86 3.92
C ILE A 86 11.59 -4.00 3.82
N TYR A 87 11.79 -2.70 3.61
CA TYR A 87 10.71 -1.80 3.23
C TYR A 87 10.56 -1.83 1.72
N ARG A 88 9.31 -1.88 1.27
CA ARG A 88 8.95 -1.94 -0.14
C ARG A 88 7.63 -1.21 -0.32
N ALA A 89 7.56 -0.30 -1.29
CA ALA A 89 6.31 0.32 -1.70
C ALA A 89 5.41 -0.74 -2.33
N THR A 90 4.16 -0.77 -1.90
CA THR A 90 3.12 -1.63 -2.44
C THR A 90 1.89 -0.79 -2.70
N GLU A 91 1.12 -1.14 -3.73
CA GLU A 91 -0.19 -0.53 -3.95
C GLU A 91 -1.09 -0.82 -2.73
N GLN A 92 -1.74 0.21 -2.21
CA GLN A 92 -2.62 0.14 -1.04
C GLN A 92 -3.80 1.09 -1.25
N TRP A 93 -4.93 0.80 -0.62
CA TRP A 93 -6.10 1.66 -0.58
C TRP A 93 -6.04 2.62 0.60
N PHE A 94 -6.30 3.89 0.32
CA PHE A 94 -6.31 4.95 1.31
C PHE A 94 -7.66 5.66 1.33
N ALA A 95 -8.18 5.93 2.53
CA ALA A 95 -9.27 6.87 2.74
C ALA A 95 -8.69 8.28 2.95
N SER A 96 -9.09 9.23 2.11
CA SER A 96 -8.60 10.60 2.20
C SER A 96 -9.15 11.30 3.43
N ILE A 97 -8.30 11.57 4.40
CA ILE A 97 -8.68 12.33 5.61
C ILE A 97 -8.79 13.82 5.28
N ASP A 98 -7.95 14.31 4.36
CA ASP A 98 -7.98 15.70 3.88
C ASP A 98 -9.38 16.11 3.39
N GLY A 99 -10.09 15.20 2.71
CA GLY A 99 -11.43 15.48 2.16
C GLY A 99 -12.51 15.79 3.20
N PHE A 100 -12.35 15.37 4.47
CA PHE A 100 -13.34 15.60 5.53
C PHE A 100 -12.76 16.08 6.86
N ARG A 101 -11.46 16.44 6.91
CA ARG A 101 -10.77 16.88 8.13
C ARG A 101 -11.51 18.01 8.84
N GLU A 102 -11.85 19.08 8.12
CA GLU A 102 -12.53 20.25 8.71
C GLU A 102 -13.90 19.91 9.31
N GLN A 103 -14.66 19.03 8.65
CA GLN A 103 -15.95 18.57 9.15
C GLN A 103 -15.77 17.74 10.44
N ALA A 104 -14.76 16.87 10.47
CA ALA A 104 -14.43 16.10 11.66
C ALA A 104 -13.97 16.99 12.82
N LEU A 105 -13.13 17.99 12.57
CA LEU A 105 -12.68 18.96 13.57
C LEU A 105 -13.85 19.77 14.16
N ALA A 106 -14.76 20.25 13.30
CA ALA A 106 -15.97 20.93 13.75
C ALA A 106 -16.89 20.02 14.59
N ALA A 107 -17.02 18.75 14.22
CA ALA A 107 -17.80 17.78 14.99
C ALA A 107 -17.20 17.53 16.38
N ILE A 108 -15.88 17.44 16.51
CA ILE A 108 -15.17 17.27 17.80
C ILE A 108 -15.51 18.41 18.76
N ASP A 109 -15.60 19.64 18.24
CA ASP A 109 -15.93 20.83 19.04
C ASP A 109 -17.39 20.87 19.51
N GLY A 110 -18.28 20.17 18.81
CA GLY A 110 -19.68 19.99 19.22
C GLY A 110 -19.89 18.94 20.32
N VAL A 111 -18.87 18.14 20.65
CA VAL A 111 -18.97 17.04 21.63
C VAL A 111 -18.58 17.51 23.03
N LYS A 112 -19.31 17.05 24.05
CA LYS A 112 -18.93 17.26 25.45
C LYS A 112 -17.88 16.24 25.89
N TRP A 113 -16.67 16.70 26.16
CA TRP A 113 -15.54 15.85 26.59
C TRP A 113 -15.40 15.78 28.11
N ILE A 114 -15.30 14.57 28.64
CA ILE A 114 -15.03 14.31 30.06
C ILE A 114 -13.90 13.27 30.15
N PRO A 115 -12.70 13.64 30.64
CA PRO A 115 -12.25 14.99 31.00
C PRO A 115 -12.03 15.91 29.78
N SER A 116 -12.00 17.23 30.00
CA SER A 116 -11.95 18.24 28.92
C SER A 116 -10.72 18.14 28.02
N TRP A 117 -9.56 17.74 28.56
CA TRP A 117 -8.32 17.58 27.78
C TRP A 117 -8.43 16.50 26.70
N GLY A 118 -9.42 15.60 26.78
CA GLY A 118 -9.70 14.61 25.74
C GLY A 118 -10.00 15.26 24.38
N ARG A 119 -10.64 16.44 24.40
CA ARG A 119 -10.89 17.26 23.21
C ARG A 119 -9.61 17.57 22.47
N ASP A 120 -8.63 18.19 23.14
CA ASP A 120 -7.39 18.64 22.50
C ASP A 120 -6.56 17.45 21.98
N ARG A 121 -6.58 16.32 22.70
CA ARG A 121 -5.89 15.11 22.26
C ARG A 121 -6.42 14.59 20.92
N ILE A 122 -7.74 14.44 20.79
CA ILE A 122 -8.35 13.93 19.55
C ILE A 122 -8.34 14.99 18.44
N TYR A 123 -8.53 16.26 18.77
CA TYR A 123 -8.44 17.37 17.82
C TYR A 123 -7.06 17.43 17.16
N ASN A 124 -5.98 17.47 17.95
CA ASN A 124 -4.63 17.52 17.42
C ASN A 124 -4.29 16.24 16.63
N MET A 125 -4.74 15.07 17.10
CA MET A 125 -4.56 13.82 16.35
C MET A 125 -5.18 13.91 14.96
N ILE A 126 -6.40 14.42 14.81
CA ILE A 126 -7.09 14.52 13.51
C ILE A 126 -6.49 15.62 12.64
N ARG A 127 -6.08 16.75 13.23
CA ARG A 127 -5.43 17.86 12.51
C ARG A 127 -4.18 17.40 11.78
N ASP A 128 -3.33 16.64 12.46
CA ASP A 128 -2.00 16.27 11.96
C ASP A 128 -2.00 14.89 11.25
N ARG A 129 -3.17 14.23 11.13
CA ARG A 129 -3.29 12.90 10.53
C ARG A 129 -3.30 12.98 9.01
N GLY A 130 -2.40 12.22 8.38
CA GLY A 130 -2.42 11.94 6.95
C GLY A 130 -3.49 10.92 6.54
N ASP A 131 -3.47 10.51 5.28
CA ASP A 131 -4.45 9.56 4.75
C ASP A 131 -4.41 8.21 5.46
N TRP A 132 -5.58 7.59 5.63
CA TRP A 132 -5.70 6.34 6.35
C TRP A 132 -5.58 5.17 5.38
N CYS A 133 -4.51 4.39 5.49
CA CYS A 133 -4.38 3.12 4.80
C CYS A 133 -5.41 2.10 5.32
N ILE A 134 -6.42 1.82 4.51
CA ILE A 134 -7.55 0.95 4.84
C ILE A 134 -7.38 -0.48 4.32
N SER A 135 -6.38 -0.77 3.48
CA SER A 135 -6.15 -2.13 2.96
C SER A 135 -5.22 -2.97 3.81
N ARG A 136 -5.48 -4.27 3.87
CA ARG A 136 -4.65 -5.27 4.53
C ARG A 136 -4.60 -6.54 3.67
N GLN A 137 -3.40 -7.07 3.44
CA GLN A 137 -3.17 -8.32 2.69
C GLN A 137 -3.40 -9.53 3.60
N ARG A 138 -4.66 -9.74 3.99
CA ARG A 138 -5.11 -10.78 4.92
C ARG A 138 -6.40 -11.39 4.41
N THR A 139 -6.71 -12.60 4.85
CA THR A 139 -7.91 -13.33 4.41
C THR A 139 -9.10 -13.21 5.36
N TRP A 140 -8.88 -12.78 6.61
CA TRP A 140 -9.93 -12.71 7.63
C TRP A 140 -10.36 -11.27 7.87
N GLY A 141 -11.46 -10.87 7.25
CA GLY A 141 -12.13 -9.58 7.44
C GLY A 141 -13.07 -9.26 6.28
N VAL A 142 -13.55 -8.03 6.23
CA VAL A 142 -14.45 -7.57 5.17
C VAL A 142 -13.62 -7.25 3.92
N PRO A 143 -13.87 -7.89 2.77
CA PRO A 143 -13.14 -7.59 1.53
C PRO A 143 -13.40 -6.16 1.06
N ILE A 144 -12.39 -5.56 0.43
CA ILE A 144 -12.56 -4.27 -0.25
C ILE A 144 -13.31 -4.52 -1.56
N PRO A 145 -14.51 -3.94 -1.76
CA PRO A 145 -15.41 -4.31 -2.86
C PRO A 145 -15.03 -3.62 -4.19
N ILE A 146 -13.79 -3.85 -4.64
CA ILE A 146 -13.22 -3.24 -5.85
C ILE A 146 -12.87 -4.32 -6.86
N PHE A 147 -13.07 -4.02 -8.13
CA PHE A 147 -12.71 -4.87 -9.25
C PHE A 147 -11.64 -4.19 -10.10
N TYR A 148 -10.95 -4.97 -10.92
CA TYR A 148 -9.99 -4.47 -11.89
C TYR A 148 -10.27 -5.13 -13.24
N CYS A 149 -10.21 -4.35 -14.31
CA CYS A 149 -10.17 -4.90 -15.65
C CYS A 149 -8.82 -5.62 -15.87
N GLU A 150 -8.85 -6.87 -16.32
CA GLU A 150 -7.61 -7.63 -16.56
C GLU A 150 -6.83 -7.13 -17.77
N GLU A 151 -7.52 -6.54 -18.75
CA GLU A 151 -6.89 -6.08 -20.00
C GLU A 151 -6.19 -4.72 -19.85
N CYS A 152 -6.81 -3.77 -19.14
CA CYS A 152 -6.28 -2.40 -19.03
C CYS A 152 -5.87 -2.00 -17.61
N GLY A 153 -6.07 -2.86 -16.61
CA GLY A 153 -5.75 -2.59 -15.21
C GLY A 153 -6.65 -1.56 -14.51
N HIS A 154 -7.65 -1.01 -15.21
CA HIS A 154 -8.52 0.03 -14.66
C HIS A 154 -9.29 -0.47 -13.43
N SER A 155 -9.22 0.29 -12.34
CA SER A 155 -9.96 0.03 -11.10
C SER A 155 -11.43 0.40 -11.27
N ILE A 156 -12.32 -0.53 -10.96
CA ILE A 156 -13.76 -0.41 -11.09
C ILE A 156 -14.35 -0.29 -9.68
N ILE A 157 -14.76 0.94 -9.35
CA ILE A 157 -15.42 1.31 -8.11
C ILE A 157 -16.45 2.41 -8.41
N ASN A 158 -17.72 2.06 -8.36
CA ASN A 158 -18.82 3.00 -8.62
C ASN A 158 -20.07 2.58 -7.82
N ASP A 159 -21.09 3.45 -7.80
CA ASP A 159 -22.31 3.19 -7.04
C ASP A 159 -23.00 1.89 -7.46
N GLU A 160 -22.94 1.50 -8.74
CA GLU A 160 -23.58 0.30 -9.23
C GLU A 160 -22.91 -0.97 -8.68
N THR A 161 -21.59 -1.06 -8.79
CA THR A 161 -20.81 -2.22 -8.32
C THR A 161 -20.84 -2.31 -6.80
N ILE A 162 -20.69 -1.18 -6.09
CA ILE A 162 -20.78 -1.12 -4.63
C ILE A 162 -22.16 -1.55 -4.12
N ASN A 163 -23.24 -1.04 -4.71
CA ASN A 163 -24.59 -1.42 -4.30
C ASN A 163 -24.89 -2.90 -4.59
N ARG A 164 -24.41 -3.43 -5.72
CA ARG A 164 -24.55 -4.84 -6.05
C ARG A 164 -23.87 -5.72 -5.01
N VAL A 165 -22.62 -5.42 -4.68
CA VAL A 165 -21.84 -6.17 -3.69
C VAL A 165 -22.45 -6.04 -2.30
N SER A 166 -22.89 -4.84 -1.91
CA SER A 166 -23.58 -4.60 -0.63
C SER A 166 -24.84 -5.46 -0.48
N ARG A 167 -25.67 -5.59 -1.53
CA ARG A 167 -26.84 -6.49 -1.50
C ARG A 167 -26.43 -7.95 -1.34
N LEU A 168 -25.43 -8.42 -2.09
CA LEU A 168 -24.92 -9.79 -1.98
C LEU A 168 -24.38 -10.07 -0.56
N PHE A 169 -23.68 -9.11 0.04
CA PHE A 169 -23.18 -9.22 1.41
C PHE A 169 -24.32 -9.24 2.43
N GLY A 170 -25.39 -8.46 2.21
CA GLY A 170 -26.59 -8.47 3.05
C GLY A 170 -27.34 -9.80 3.01
N GLU A 171 -27.35 -10.49 1.87
CA GLU A 171 -28.04 -11.78 1.69
C GLU A 171 -27.21 -12.99 2.13
N GLN A 172 -25.90 -12.99 1.83
CA GLN A 172 -25.04 -14.18 1.92
C GLN A 172 -23.84 -14.00 2.87
N GLY A 173 -23.67 -12.81 3.44
CA GLY A 173 -22.47 -12.41 4.17
C GLY A 173 -21.28 -12.11 3.26
N SER A 174 -20.19 -11.60 3.84
CA SER A 174 -18.96 -11.26 3.11
C SER A 174 -18.26 -12.47 2.49
N ASP A 175 -18.56 -13.68 2.96
CA ASP A 175 -18.05 -14.94 2.42
C ASP A 175 -18.32 -15.11 0.93
N VAL A 176 -19.40 -14.50 0.41
CA VAL A 176 -19.75 -14.57 -1.01
C VAL A 176 -18.62 -14.04 -1.89
N TRP A 177 -17.86 -13.06 -1.41
CA TRP A 177 -16.69 -12.51 -2.11
C TRP A 177 -15.62 -13.57 -2.36
N PHE A 178 -15.41 -14.48 -1.42
CA PHE A 178 -14.40 -15.54 -1.56
C PHE A 178 -14.92 -16.75 -2.34
N LYS A 179 -16.24 -16.95 -2.37
CA LYS A 179 -16.88 -18.12 -3.02
C LYS A 179 -17.14 -17.93 -4.50
N LYS A 180 -17.36 -16.69 -4.96
CA LYS A 180 -17.80 -16.38 -6.33
C LYS A 180 -16.72 -15.70 -7.15
N GLU A 181 -16.77 -15.88 -8.46
CA GLU A 181 -15.87 -15.17 -9.37
C GLU A 181 -16.27 -13.71 -9.58
N ALA A 182 -15.33 -12.88 -10.06
CA ALA A 182 -15.56 -11.44 -10.26
C ALA A 182 -16.79 -11.16 -11.14
N ALA A 183 -16.96 -11.93 -12.22
CA ALA A 183 -18.10 -11.81 -13.14
C ALA A 183 -19.46 -12.10 -12.48
N GLU A 184 -19.51 -12.94 -11.44
CA GLU A 184 -20.76 -13.24 -10.71
C GLU A 184 -21.10 -12.19 -9.64
N LEU A 185 -20.08 -11.46 -9.17
CA LEU A 185 -20.20 -10.40 -8.18
C LEU A 185 -20.53 -9.05 -8.83
N LEU A 186 -20.08 -8.85 -10.07
CA LEU A 186 -20.43 -7.70 -10.89
C LEU A 186 -21.89 -7.73 -11.37
N PRO A 187 -22.44 -6.59 -11.83
CA PRO A 187 -23.71 -6.56 -12.55
C PRO A 187 -23.69 -7.46 -13.80
N GLU A 188 -24.83 -8.02 -14.17
CA GLU A 188 -24.94 -8.86 -15.36
C GLU A 188 -24.60 -8.06 -16.63
N GLY A 189 -23.70 -8.60 -17.46
CA GLY A 189 -23.27 -7.95 -18.69
C GLY A 189 -22.35 -6.74 -18.50
N TYR A 190 -21.78 -6.55 -17.29
CA TYR A 190 -20.87 -5.44 -17.02
C TYR A 190 -19.70 -5.43 -18.02
N SER A 191 -19.39 -4.25 -18.55
CA SER A 191 -18.29 -4.01 -19.49
C SER A 191 -17.40 -2.91 -18.94
N CYS A 192 -16.08 -3.05 -19.13
CA CYS A 192 -15.13 -2.05 -18.65
C CYS A 192 -15.39 -0.69 -19.31
N GLU A 193 -15.57 0.36 -18.50
CA GLU A 193 -15.83 1.72 -18.99
C GLU A 193 -14.67 2.29 -19.83
N ASN A 194 -13.44 1.79 -19.63
CA ASN A 194 -12.26 2.28 -20.32
C ASN A 194 -11.95 1.55 -21.64
N CYS A 195 -12.13 0.23 -21.69
CA CYS A 195 -11.73 -0.59 -22.86
C CYS A 195 -12.81 -1.55 -23.39
N GLY A 196 -13.99 -1.61 -22.77
CA GLY A 196 -15.08 -2.50 -23.17
C GLY A 196 -14.87 -3.99 -22.90
N SER A 197 -13.77 -4.39 -22.25
CA SER A 197 -13.52 -5.78 -21.89
C SER A 197 -14.54 -6.32 -20.87
N HIS A 198 -14.75 -7.63 -20.90
CA HIS A 198 -15.57 -8.38 -19.94
C HIS A 198 -14.73 -9.29 -19.03
N SER A 199 -13.40 -9.19 -19.08
CA SER A 199 -12.50 -9.92 -18.17
C SER A 199 -12.14 -9.06 -16.97
N PHE A 200 -12.46 -9.56 -15.77
CA PHE A 200 -12.29 -8.84 -14.52
C PHE A 200 -11.68 -9.73 -13.46
N ARG A 201 -10.81 -9.14 -12.65
CA ARG A 201 -10.37 -9.70 -11.37
C ARG A 201 -10.93 -8.85 -10.23
N LYS A 202 -11.08 -9.46 -9.06
CA LYS A 202 -11.53 -8.77 -7.84
C LYS A 202 -10.35 -8.48 -6.92
N GLU A 203 -10.46 -7.44 -6.12
CA GLU A 203 -9.52 -7.13 -5.05
C GLU A 203 -9.47 -8.29 -4.03
N THR A 204 -8.26 -8.57 -3.55
CA THR A 204 -7.98 -9.63 -2.56
C THR A 204 -7.69 -9.06 -1.18
N ASP A 205 -7.40 -7.77 -1.09
CA ASP A 205 -7.24 -7.06 0.17
C ASP A 205 -8.56 -6.96 0.95
N ILE A 206 -8.43 -6.96 2.27
CA ILE A 206 -9.52 -6.71 3.21
C ILE A 206 -9.37 -5.33 3.85
N MET A 207 -10.47 -4.81 4.40
CA MET A 207 -10.50 -3.59 5.17
C MET A 207 -9.75 -3.73 6.49
N ASP A 208 -9.13 -2.63 6.93
CA ASP A 208 -8.59 -2.45 8.26
C ASP A 208 -9.69 -2.65 9.30
N VAL A 209 -9.39 -3.34 10.40
CA VAL A 209 -10.39 -3.69 11.43
C VAL A 209 -10.96 -2.49 12.17
N TRP A 210 -10.35 -1.32 12.02
CA TRP A 210 -10.81 -0.04 12.60
C TRP A 210 -11.79 0.71 11.69
N PHE A 211 -11.95 0.28 10.43
CA PHE A 211 -12.91 0.82 9.46
C PHE A 211 -14.32 0.33 9.80
#